data_AF-Q16ZN0-F1
#
_entry.id   AF-Q16ZN0-F1
#
_cell.length_a   1.000
_cell.length_b   1.000
_cell.length_c   1.000
_cell.angle_alpha   90.00
_cell.angle_beta   90.00
_cell.angle_gamma   90.00
#
_symmetry.space_group_name_H-M   'P 1'
#
loop_
_entity.id
_entity.type
_entity.pdbx_description
1 polymer ?
#
loop_
_entity_poly.entity_id
_entity_poly.type
_entity_poly.pdbx_seq_one_letter_code
_entity_poly.pdbx_strand_id
1 'polypeptide(L)' 'MSDSVDPVEQMLLKTGCINLHYKVQECIAETGDWRKCQDVVKDFKTCMQDYTEKQRQKYEKNQ' A
#
# COMPACT_ATOMS: atom_id res chain seq x y z
N MET A 1 16.44 -12.36 17.11
CA MET A 1 15.28 -11.98 16.29
C MET A 1 15.80 -11.70 14.90
N SER A 2 15.16 -12.21 13.85
CA SER A 2 15.64 -12.01 12.48
C SER A 2 15.42 -10.54 12.10
N ASP A 3 16.50 -9.77 11.90
CA ASP A 3 16.48 -8.38 11.41
C ASP A 3 16.12 -8.30 9.90
N SER A 4 15.31 -9.23 9.41
CA SER A 4 14.83 -9.25 8.03
C SER A 4 13.59 -8.37 7.94
N VAL A 5 13.74 -7.16 7.38
CA VAL A 5 12.60 -6.30 7.04
C VAL A 5 11.64 -7.08 6.16
N ASP A 6 10.35 -7.09 6.52
CA ASP A 6 9.31 -7.83 5.81
C ASP A 6 9.34 -7.46 4.30
N PRO A 7 9.44 -8.44 3.39
CA PRO A 7 9.38 -8.19 1.95
C PRO A 7 8.18 -7.33 1.52
N VAL A 8 7.04 -7.45 2.19
CA VAL A 8 5.84 -6.64 1.95
C VAL A 8 6.08 -5.19 2.35
N GLU A 9 6.69 -4.95 3.50
CA GLU A 9 7.02 -3.60 3.98
C GLU A 9 8.05 -2.92 3.07
N GLN A 10 9.08 -3.67 2.64
CA GLN A 10 10.04 -3.19 1.64
C GLN A 10 9.36 -2.83 0.30
N MET A 11 8.39 -3.63 -0.14
CA MET A 11 7.62 -3.32 -1.35
C MET A 11 6.80 -2.04 -1.17
N LEU A 12 6.10 -1.89 -0.05
CA LEU A 12 5.27 -0.72 0.24
C LEU A 12 6.08 0.57 0.40
N LEU A 13 7.31 0.48 0.91
CA LEU A 13 8.26 1.59 0.92
C LEU A 13 8.57 2.05 -0.52
N LYS A 14 8.80 1.12 -1.44
CA LYS A 14 9.08 1.43 -2.86
C LYS A 14 7.89 2.04 -3.59
N THR A 15 6.66 1.68 -3.20
CA THR A 15 5.45 2.27 -3.81
C THR A 15 5.14 3.67 -3.27
N GLY A 16 5.65 4.01 -2.08
CA GLY A 16 5.29 5.24 -1.37
C GLY A 16 3.91 5.16 -0.68
N CYS A 17 3.24 4.00 -0.70
CA CYS A 17 1.91 3.82 -0.13
C CYS A 17 1.93 3.29 1.31
N ILE A 18 3.11 3.17 1.94
CA ILE A 18 3.27 2.57 3.27
C ILE A 18 2.48 3.28 4.38
N ASN A 19 2.40 4.61 4.34
CA ASN A 19 1.63 5.37 5.34
C ASN A 19 0.13 5.05 5.26
N LEU A 20 -0.40 4.82 4.05
CA LEU A 20 -1.80 4.42 3.85
C LEU A 20 -2.03 2.98 4.33
N HIS A 21 -1.04 2.10 4.15
CA HIS A 21 -1.08 0.75 4.72
C HIS A 21 -1.19 0.79 6.25
N TYR A 22 -0.37 1.59 6.94
CA TYR A 22 -0.46 1.73 8.40
C TYR A 22 -1.79 2.32 8.85
N LYS A 23 -2.36 3.29 8.13
CA LYS A 23 -3.71 3.81 8.42
C LYS A 23 -4.79 2.74 8.32
N VAL A 24 -4.68 1.82 7.35
CA VAL A 24 -5.61 0.68 7.25
C VAL A 24 -5.46 -0.22 8.47
N GLN A 25 -4.22 -0.53 8.88
CA GLN A 25 -3.96 -1.35 10.07
C GLN A 25 -4.52 -0.69 11.34
N GLU A 26 -4.29 0.61 11.51
CA GLU A 26 -4.80 1.41 12.62
C GLU A 26 -6.33 1.38 12.66
N CYS A 27 -7.00 1.65 11.54
CA CYS A 27 -8.47 1.60 11.49
C CYS A 27 -9.01 0.21 11.83
N ILE A 28 -8.40 -0.87 11.34
CA ILE A 28 -8.84 -2.23 11.66
C ILE A 28 -8.61 -2.55 13.14
N ALA A 29 -7.49 -2.10 13.71
CA ALA A 29 -7.18 -2.28 15.12
C ALA A 29 -8.15 -1.53 16.04
N GLU A 30 -8.55 -0.31 15.66
CA GLU A 30 -9.52 0.50 16.41
C GLU A 30 -10.95 -0.03 16.28
N THR A 31 -11.37 -0.42 15.08
CA THR A 31 -12.77 -0.77 14.79
C THR A 31 -13.07 -2.26 15.01
N GLY A 32 -12.07 -3.12 14.91
CA GLY A 32 -12.22 -4.58 14.85
C GLY A 32 -12.96 -5.09 13.61
N ASP A 33 -13.34 -4.21 12.67
CA ASP A 33 -14.11 -4.56 11.48
C ASP A 33 -13.62 -3.77 10.26
N TRP A 34 -12.88 -4.45 9.40
CA TRP A 34 -12.33 -3.88 8.17
C TRP A 34 -13.40 -3.30 7.23
N ARG A 35 -14.68 -3.72 7.35
CA ARG A 35 -15.78 -3.13 6.56
C ARG A 35 -16.08 -1.68 6.94
N LYS A 36 -15.68 -1.23 8.12
CA LYS A 36 -15.78 0.18 8.53
C LYS A 36 -14.61 1.02 8.00
N CYS A 37 -13.55 0.38 7.51
CA CYS A 37 -12.33 1.02 7.00
C CYS A 37 -12.32 1.20 5.48
N GLN A 38 -13.47 1.09 4.82
CA GLN A 38 -13.56 1.10 3.35
C GLN A 38 -12.96 2.36 2.72
N ASP A 39 -13.12 3.52 3.34
CA ASP A 39 -12.56 4.77 2.84
C ASP A 39 -11.02 4.73 2.86
N VAL A 40 -10.43 4.31 3.98
CA VAL A 40 -8.96 4.18 4.13
C VAL A 40 -8.39 3.11 3.19
N VAL A 41 -9.12 2.01 3.02
CA VAL A 41 -8.76 0.94 2.06
C VAL A 41 -8.83 1.43 0.62
N LYS A 42 -9.81 2.28 0.29
CA LYS A 42 -9.95 2.89 -1.04
C LYS A 42 -8.79 3.82 -1.35
N ASP A 43 -8.38 4.66 -0.40
CA ASP A 43 -7.22 5.53 -0.55
C ASP A 43 -5.94 4.72 -0.79
N PHE A 44 -5.73 3.66 0.00
CA PHE A 44 -4.60 2.75 -0.19
C PHE A 44 -4.62 2.11 -1.58
N LYS A 45 -5.80 1.64 -2.03
CA LYS A 45 -5.97 1.05 -3.37
C LYS A 45 -5.63 2.04 -4.47
N THR A 46 -6.13 3.28 -4.39
CA THR A 46 -5.83 4.33 -5.38
C THR A 46 -4.33 4.60 -5.47
N CYS A 47 -3.63 4.70 -4.33
CA CYS A 47 -2.18 4.88 -4.33
C CYS A 47 -1.45 3.74 -5.05
N MET A 48 -1.84 2.49 -4.78
CA MET A 48 -1.24 1.33 -5.43
C MET A 48 -1.54 1.28 -6.94
N GLN A 49 -2.75 1.66 -7.36
CA GLN A 49 -3.12 1.74 -8.78
C GLN A 49 -2.28 2.79 -9.51
N ASP A 50 -2.10 3.98 -8.93
CA ASP A 50 -1.27 5.03 -9.50
C ASP A 50 0.19 4.58 -9.66
N TYR A 51 0.72 3.85 -8.69
CA TYR A 51 2.06 3.27 -8.79
C TYR A 51 2.12 2.25 -9.94
N THR A 52 1.20 1.30 -10.00
CA THR A 52 1.18 0.26 -11.05
C THR A 52 1.08 0.88 -12.44
N GLU A 53 0.23 1.89 -12.62
CA GLU A 53 0.06 2.60 -13.88
C GLU A 53 1.34 3.35 -14.28
N LYS A 54 1.99 4.05 -13.33
CA LYS A 54 3.29 4.69 -13.58
C LYS A 54 4.37 3.69 -13.97
N GLN A 55 4.39 2.51 -13.36
CA GLN A 55 5.33 1.45 -13.75
C GLN A 55 5.04 0.95 -15.16
N ARG A 56 3.77 0.65 -15.48
CA ARG A 56 3.36 0.22 -16.82
C ARG A 56 3.81 1.20 -17.89
N GLN A 57 3.55 2.49 -17.70
CA GLN A 57 3.98 3.54 -18.65
C GLN A 57 5.51 3.64 -18.77
N LYS A 58 6.26 3.41 -17.69
CA LYS A 58 7.73 3.37 -17.74
C LYS A 58 8.24 2.20 -18.55
N TYR A 59 7.66 1.01 -18.37
CA TYR A 59 8.02 -0.17 -19.17
C TYR A 59 7.69 0.03 -20.65
N GLU A 60 6.52 0.58 -20.96
CA GLU A 60 6.12 0.88 -22.35
C GLU A 60 7.00 1.93 -23.03
N LYS A 61 7.51 2.92 -22.28
CA LYS A 61 8.44 3.96 -22.80
C LYS A 61 9.87 3.47 -22.97
N ASN A 62 10.25 2.39 -22.27
CA ASN A 62 11.60 1.82 -22.30
C ASN A 62 11.73 0.65 -23.28
N GLN A 63 10.68 0.38 -24.07
CA GLN A 63 10.62 -0.62 -25.15
C GLN A 63 10.67 0.08 -26.51
#